data_AF-A0A6C0IPG5-F1
#
_entry.id   AF-A0A6C0IPG5-F1
#
_cell.length_a   1.000
_cell.length_b   1.000
_cell.length_c   1.000
_cell.angle_alpha   90.00
_cell.angle_beta   90.00
_cell.angle_gamma   90.00
#
_symmetry.space_group_name_H-M   'P 1'
#
loop_
_entity.id
_entity.type
_entity.pdbx_description
1 polymer ?
#
loop_
_entity_poly.entity_id
_entity_poly.type
_entity_poly.pdbx_seq_one_letter_code
_entity_poly.pdbx_strand_id
1 'polypeptide(L)'
;MYEQLYNIINNKYYIIRTGDFATNANKKILYLLFGVLLCIDDYYTSQSYDCLSIMIGSSVSWTIIELLLHASKTRVIKPMFISYSNRQIKLPIYIGVCLQGIQEGGVVSTFGLYFGDRLLMPNYTIIYHLFLIYMVINMSYKQTNNEILSKRQVNTKSSLLLIGSMTMYNGISMYNHPEHIPREILMCVSMLYMSSIWTVVSYYKGFRKVEVQEYKNNHYIIKPTRTVDVFYILGYDVVFEICIAYLTFYNWFVLHN
;
A
#
# COMPACT_ATOMS: atom_id res chain seq x y z
N MET A 1 30.88 6.92 17.35
CA MET A 1 30.01 5.79 16.98
C MET A 1 28.69 5.80 17.76
N TYR A 2 28.69 5.86 19.10
CA TYR A 2 27.46 5.87 19.91
C TYR A 2 26.56 7.09 19.65
N GLU A 3 27.10 8.31 19.61
CA GLU A 3 26.32 9.52 19.26
C GLU A 3 25.75 9.49 17.84
N GLN A 4 26.50 8.97 16.87
CA GLN A 4 26.01 8.82 15.50
C GLN A 4 24.85 7.82 15.43
N LEU A 5 24.96 6.68 16.13
CA LEU A 5 23.89 5.70 16.22
C LEU A 5 22.66 6.27 16.94
N TYR A 6 22.86 6.98 18.05
CA TYR A 6 21.82 7.66 18.80
C TYR A 6 21.08 8.69 17.95
N ASN A 7 21.81 9.49 17.17
CA ASN A 7 21.21 10.45 16.25
C ASN A 7 20.46 9.77 15.12
N ILE A 8 21.00 8.69 14.52
CA ILE A 8 20.31 7.91 13.48
C ILE A 8 18.99 7.33 13.99
N ILE A 9 18.97 6.76 15.20
CA ILE A 9 17.76 6.20 15.82
C ILE A 9 16.70 7.28 16.10
N ASN A 10 17.14 8.48 16.46
CA ASN A 10 16.24 9.59 16.82
C ASN A 10 15.81 10.47 15.65
N ASN A 11 16.43 10.32 14.47
CA ASN A 11 15.99 10.98 13.25
C ASN A 11 14.55 10.58 12.93
N LYS A 12 13.79 11.49 12.33
CA LYS A 12 12.40 11.21 11.93
C LYS A 12 12.31 11.23 10.41
N TYR A 13 11.75 10.16 9.86
CA TYR A 13 11.57 9.98 8.43
C TYR A 13 10.09 10.09 8.09
N TYR A 14 9.75 11.04 7.23
CA TYR A 14 8.37 11.34 6.86
C TYR A 14 8.12 11.09 5.38
N ILE A 15 6.97 10.48 5.11
CA ILE A 15 6.35 10.45 3.78
C ILE A 15 5.21 11.47 3.79
N ILE A 16 5.31 12.42 2.87
CA ILE A 16 4.31 13.46 2.64
C ILE A 16 3.53 13.09 1.39
N ARG A 17 2.20 13.07 1.49
CA ARG A 17 1.30 12.82 0.36
C ARG A 17 0.59 14.12 0.00
N THR A 18 0.60 14.45 -1.29
CA THR A 18 -0.14 15.56 -1.88
C THR A 18 -1.04 15.03 -3.01
N GLY A 19 -2.17 15.70 -3.28
CA GLY A 19 -3.10 15.34 -4.35
C GLY A 19 -4.26 14.42 -3.97
N ASP A 20 -5.36 14.49 -4.74
CA ASP A 20 -6.72 14.13 -4.28
C ASP A 20 -7.06 12.64 -4.21
N PHE A 21 -6.05 11.76 -4.28
CA PHE A 21 -6.27 10.29 -4.31
C PHE A 21 -7.09 9.79 -3.10
N ALA A 22 -6.95 10.43 -1.94
CA ALA A 22 -7.68 10.07 -0.72
C ALA A 22 -9.16 10.51 -0.70
N THR A 23 -9.63 11.32 -1.65
CA THR A 23 -10.98 11.95 -1.59
C THR A 23 -11.93 11.46 -2.69
N ASN A 24 -11.45 10.70 -3.67
CA ASN A 24 -12.25 10.27 -4.81
C ASN A 24 -12.87 8.88 -4.57
N ALA A 25 -14.15 8.84 -4.22
CA ALA A 25 -14.85 7.59 -3.96
C ALA A 25 -15.08 6.76 -5.23
N ASN A 26 -15.34 7.43 -6.37
CA ASN A 26 -15.59 6.74 -7.64
C ASN A 26 -14.42 5.86 -8.07
N LYS A 27 -13.17 6.35 -7.93
CA LYS A 27 -11.98 5.56 -8.23
C LYS A 27 -11.85 4.35 -7.31
N LYS A 28 -12.17 4.48 -6.03
CA LYS A 28 -12.12 3.37 -5.07
C LYS A 28 -13.17 2.31 -5.37
N ILE A 29 -14.38 2.72 -5.74
CA ILE A 29 -15.44 1.81 -6.19
C ILE A 29 -15.01 1.10 -7.48
N LEU A 30 -14.39 1.80 -8.43
CA LEU A 30 -13.88 1.18 -9.65
C LEU A 30 -12.80 0.13 -9.33
N TYR A 31 -11.87 0.41 -8.42
CA TYR A 31 -10.87 -0.57 -7.99
C TYR A 31 -11.49 -1.77 -7.27
N LEU A 32 -12.53 -1.56 -6.46
CA LEU A 32 -13.29 -2.66 -5.85
C LEU A 32 -13.94 -3.54 -6.92
N LEU A 33 -14.65 -2.95 -7.90
CA LEU A 33 -15.25 -3.71 -9.00
C LEU A 33 -14.20 -4.50 -9.77
N PHE A 34 -13.04 -3.89 -10.03
CA PHE A 34 -11.91 -4.57 -10.65
C PHE A 34 -11.41 -5.75 -9.81
N GLY A 35 -11.21 -5.59 -8.50
CA GLY A 35 -10.81 -6.67 -7.60
C GLY A 35 -11.82 -7.82 -7.58
N VAL A 36 -13.12 -7.52 -7.58
CA VAL A 36 -14.19 -8.54 -7.66
C VAL A 36 -14.11 -9.30 -8.99
N LEU A 37 -13.87 -8.62 -10.11
CA LEU A 37 -13.69 -9.29 -11.41
C LEU A 37 -12.49 -10.23 -11.42
N LEU A 38 -11.37 -9.87 -10.78
CA LEU A 38 -10.22 -10.76 -10.63
C LEU A 38 -10.58 -12.01 -9.81
N CYS A 39 -11.36 -11.85 -8.73
CA CYS A 39 -11.80 -13.00 -7.93
C CYS A 39 -12.74 -13.92 -8.72
N ILE A 40 -13.63 -13.36 -9.54
CA ILE A 40 -14.54 -14.13 -10.39
C ILE A 40 -13.74 -14.90 -11.45
N ASP A 41 -12.78 -14.24 -12.11
CA ASP A 41 -11.92 -14.90 -13.08
C ASP A 41 -11.08 -16.02 -12.44
N ASP A 42 -10.52 -15.80 -11.26
CA ASP A 42 -9.76 -16.81 -10.52
C ASP A 42 -10.61 -18.05 -10.19
N TYR A 43 -11.85 -17.83 -9.77
CA TYR A 43 -12.79 -18.90 -9.51
C TYR A 43 -13.08 -19.74 -10.76
N TYR A 44 -13.31 -19.10 -11.91
CA TYR A 44 -13.61 -19.83 -13.14
C TYR A 44 -12.38 -20.51 -13.76
N THR A 45 -11.21 -19.87 -13.70
CA THR A 45 -9.99 -20.35 -14.37
C THR A 45 -9.21 -21.36 -13.53
N SER A 46 -9.14 -21.16 -12.22
CA SER A 46 -8.34 -21.98 -11.30
C SER A 46 -9.17 -22.81 -10.32
N GLN A 47 -10.50 -22.65 -10.31
CA GLN A 47 -11.39 -23.30 -9.34
C GLN A 47 -11.00 -23.04 -7.87
N SER A 48 -10.38 -21.88 -7.62
CA SER A 48 -9.90 -21.47 -6.29
C SER A 48 -10.75 -20.32 -5.73
N TYR A 49 -10.87 -20.30 -4.41
CA TYR A 49 -11.47 -19.20 -3.65
C TYR A 49 -10.41 -18.29 -3.02
N ASP A 50 -9.13 -18.48 -3.31
CA ASP A 50 -8.04 -17.78 -2.63
C ASP A 50 -8.09 -16.27 -2.87
N CYS A 51 -8.32 -15.85 -4.11
CA CYS A 51 -8.48 -14.42 -4.42
C CYS A 51 -9.66 -13.79 -3.67
N LEU A 52 -10.77 -14.52 -3.52
CA LEU A 52 -11.94 -14.05 -2.78
C LEU A 52 -11.66 -13.99 -1.28
N SER A 53 -11.04 -15.03 -0.73
CA SER A 53 -10.68 -15.14 0.68
C SER A 53 -9.74 -14.00 1.08
N ILE A 54 -8.65 -13.80 0.33
CA ILE A 54 -7.70 -12.72 0.61
C ILE A 54 -8.34 -11.35 0.41
N MET A 55 -9.23 -11.17 -0.58
CA MET A 55 -9.92 -9.89 -0.79
C MET A 55 -10.76 -9.51 0.43
N ILE A 56 -11.60 -10.42 0.93
CA ILE A 56 -12.48 -10.17 2.07
C ILE A 56 -11.65 -9.98 3.35
N GLY A 57 -10.75 -10.93 3.63
CA GLY A 57 -9.93 -10.92 4.85
C GLY A 57 -9.08 -9.65 4.96
N SER A 58 -8.31 -9.34 3.91
CA SER A 58 -7.45 -8.14 3.93
C SER A 58 -8.25 -6.84 3.92
N SER A 59 -9.42 -6.78 3.27
CA SER A 59 -10.32 -5.61 3.35
C SER A 59 -10.79 -5.33 4.77
N VAL A 60 -11.20 -6.39 5.50
CA VAL A 60 -11.65 -6.27 6.89
C VAL A 60 -10.49 -5.87 7.79
N SER A 61 -9.35 -6.56 7.70
CA SER A 61 -8.15 -6.25 8.49
C SER A 61 -7.68 -4.81 8.27
N TRP A 62 -7.58 -4.36 7.01
CA TRP A 62 -7.13 -2.99 6.72
C TRP A 62 -8.16 -1.94 7.16
N THR A 63 -9.46 -2.22 7.04
CA THR A 63 -10.50 -1.31 7.55
C THR A 63 -10.36 -1.11 9.06
N ILE A 64 -10.08 -2.17 9.83
CA ILE A 64 -9.82 -2.08 11.27
C ILE A 64 -8.58 -1.23 11.54
N ILE A 65 -7.48 -1.45 10.80
CA ILE A 65 -6.25 -0.66 10.93
C ILE A 65 -6.53 0.82 10.64
N GLU A 66 -7.28 1.14 9.58
CA GLU A 66 -7.64 2.52 9.24
C GLU A 66 -8.51 3.17 10.32
N LEU A 67 -9.46 2.41 10.90
CA LEU A 67 -10.27 2.90 12.03
C LEU A 67 -9.39 3.22 13.25
N LEU A 68 -8.41 2.36 13.57
CA LEU A 68 -7.47 2.59 14.68
C LEU A 68 -6.55 3.79 14.41
N LEU A 69 -6.05 3.94 13.19
CA LEU A 69 -5.25 5.10 12.78
C LEU A 69 -6.06 6.39 12.82
N HIS A 70 -7.35 6.31 12.49
CA HIS A 70 -8.26 7.44 12.58
C HIS A 70 -8.57 7.82 14.04
N ALA A 71 -8.90 6.83 14.88
CA ALA A 71 -9.19 7.02 16.30
C ALA A 71 -7.98 7.58 17.07
N SER A 72 -6.77 7.14 16.73
CA SER A 72 -5.52 7.64 17.31
C SER A 72 -5.09 9.02 16.78
N LYS A 73 -5.84 9.62 15.85
CA LYS A 73 -5.48 10.87 15.13
C LYS A 73 -4.16 10.81 14.37
N THR A 74 -3.61 9.61 14.17
CA THR A 74 -2.39 9.39 13.37
C THR A 74 -2.68 9.63 11.89
N ARG A 75 -3.92 9.36 11.44
CA ARG A 75 -4.37 9.60 10.07
C ARG A 75 -5.69 10.37 10.06
N VAL A 76 -5.69 11.51 9.38
CA VAL A 76 -6.92 12.27 9.11
C VAL A 76 -7.53 11.72 7.82
N ILE A 77 -8.68 11.05 7.94
CA ILE A 77 -9.43 10.58 6.79
C ILE A 77 -10.18 11.77 6.21
N LYS A 78 -9.73 12.23 5.03
CA LYS A 78 -10.39 13.31 4.32
C LYS A 78 -11.78 12.87 3.84
N PRO A 79 -12.77 13.77 3.80
CA PRO A 79 -14.09 13.43 3.28
C PRO A 79 -13.97 12.96 1.84
N MET A 80 -14.64 11.85 1.53
CA MET A 80 -14.69 11.31 0.17
C MET A 80 -15.97 11.75 -0.52
N PHE A 81 -15.89 11.92 -1.83
CA PHE A 81 -17.00 12.38 -2.65
C PHE A 81 -17.27 11.41 -3.81
N ILE A 82 -18.55 11.11 -4.01
CA ILE A 82 -19.06 10.49 -5.23
C ILE A 82 -19.45 11.63 -6.16
N SER A 83 -18.78 11.73 -7.31
CA SER A 83 -19.18 12.66 -8.36
C SER A 83 -20.08 11.95 -9.37
N TYR A 84 -21.32 12.38 -9.49
CA TYR A 84 -22.25 11.89 -10.49
C TYR A 84 -22.79 13.09 -11.28
N SER A 85 -22.48 13.12 -12.58
CA SER A 85 -22.72 14.28 -13.44
C SER A 85 -22.09 15.55 -12.82
N ASN A 86 -22.91 16.55 -12.45
CA ASN A 86 -22.46 17.80 -11.81
C ASN A 86 -22.70 17.85 -10.28
N ARG A 87 -23.13 16.75 -9.66
CA ARG A 87 -23.36 16.71 -8.20
C ARG A 87 -22.22 15.97 -7.51
N GLN A 88 -21.77 16.52 -6.39
CA GLN A 88 -20.83 15.86 -5.48
C GLN A 88 -21.57 15.49 -4.20
N ILE A 89 -21.65 14.19 -3.93
CA ILE A 89 -22.27 13.66 -2.71
C ILE A 89 -21.13 13.29 -1.76
N LYS A 90 -21.11 13.92 -0.60
CA LYS A 90 -20.16 13.59 0.48
C LYS A 90 -20.57 12.27 1.11
N LEU A 91 -19.64 11.32 1.17
CA LEU A 91 -19.85 10.05 1.85
C LEU A 91 -19.70 10.18 3.37
N PRO A 92 -20.44 9.37 4.15
CA PRO A 92 -20.15 9.15 5.56
C PRO A 92 -18.70 8.69 5.77
N ILE A 93 -18.07 9.17 6.84
CA ILE A 93 -16.65 8.91 7.13
C ILE A 93 -16.38 7.40 7.21
N TYR A 94 -17.25 6.65 7.89
CA TYR A 94 -17.11 5.19 8.02
C TYR A 94 -17.14 4.45 6.68
N ILE A 95 -17.99 4.88 5.74
CA ILE A 95 -18.00 4.32 4.38
C ILE A 95 -16.68 4.66 3.67
N GLY A 96 -16.17 5.87 3.85
CA GLY A 96 -14.85 6.26 3.36
C GLY A 96 -13.73 5.38 3.93
N VAL A 97 -13.79 5.04 5.23
CA VAL A 97 -12.83 4.14 5.87
C VAL A 97 -12.89 2.73 5.28
N CYS A 98 -14.10 2.18 5.09
CA CYS A 98 -14.27 0.87 4.46
C CYS A 98 -13.74 0.87 3.02
N LEU A 99 -14.06 1.89 2.22
CA LEU A 99 -13.56 2.02 0.85
C LEU A 99 -12.03 2.18 0.81
N GLN A 100 -11.45 2.80 1.83
CA GLN A 100 -10.00 2.87 1.99
C GLN A 100 -9.41 1.49 2.30
N GLY A 101 -10.00 0.76 3.25
CA GLY A 101 -9.63 -0.60 3.63
C GLY A 101 -9.69 -1.59 2.46
N ILE A 102 -10.79 -1.57 1.72
CA ILE A 102 -10.99 -2.38 0.53
C ILE A 102 -9.95 -2.06 -0.54
N GLN A 103 -9.68 -0.78 -0.81
CA GLN A 103 -8.82 -0.41 -1.92
C GLN A 103 -7.32 -0.54 -1.61
N GLU A 104 -6.89 -0.23 -0.39
CA GLU A 104 -5.49 -0.38 0.02
C GLU A 104 -5.21 -1.84 0.42
N GLY A 105 -5.98 -2.46 1.32
CA GLY A 105 -5.76 -3.84 1.75
C GLY A 105 -6.28 -4.89 0.77
N GLY A 106 -7.59 -4.85 0.51
CA GLY A 106 -8.31 -5.82 -0.34
C GLY A 106 -7.72 -5.96 -1.74
N VAL A 107 -7.92 -4.91 -2.54
CA VAL A 107 -7.60 -4.91 -3.97
C VAL A 107 -6.10 -5.13 -4.22
N VAL A 108 -5.21 -4.52 -3.43
CA VAL A 108 -3.76 -4.68 -3.63
C VAL A 108 -3.33 -6.12 -3.30
N SER A 109 -3.85 -6.73 -2.24
CA SER A 109 -3.54 -8.13 -1.90
C SER A 109 -4.04 -9.10 -2.97
N THR A 110 -5.30 -8.95 -3.38
CA THR A 110 -5.91 -9.75 -4.46
C THR A 110 -5.15 -9.58 -5.77
N PHE A 111 -4.77 -8.35 -6.12
CA PHE A 111 -3.98 -8.07 -7.31
C PHE A 111 -2.61 -8.75 -7.25
N GLY A 112 -1.94 -8.64 -6.10
CA GLY A 112 -0.67 -9.29 -5.83
C GLY A 112 -0.76 -10.80 -6.05
N LEU A 113 -1.75 -11.45 -5.45
CA LEU A 113 -1.93 -12.91 -5.54
C LEU A 113 -2.30 -13.32 -6.97
N TYR A 114 -3.33 -12.72 -7.54
CA TYR A 114 -3.87 -13.07 -8.86
C TYR A 114 -2.80 -12.98 -9.97
N PHE A 115 -2.07 -11.86 -10.03
CA PHE A 115 -1.01 -11.67 -11.03
C PHE A 115 0.29 -12.38 -10.63
N GLY A 116 0.51 -12.65 -9.34
CA GLY A 116 1.61 -13.48 -8.87
C GLY A 116 1.48 -14.91 -9.41
N ASP A 117 0.33 -15.52 -9.21
CA ASP A 117 0.02 -16.89 -9.67
C ASP A 117 0.14 -17.03 -11.20
N ARG A 118 -0.10 -15.93 -11.93
CA ARG A 118 -0.15 -15.90 -13.41
C ARG A 118 1.02 -15.15 -14.05
N LEU A 119 2.06 -14.80 -13.30
CA LEU A 119 3.14 -13.91 -13.75
C LEU A 119 3.90 -14.46 -14.97
N LEU A 120 3.97 -15.78 -15.10
CA LEU A 120 4.66 -16.48 -16.18
C LEU A 120 3.76 -16.74 -17.40
N MET A 121 2.47 -16.43 -17.32
CA MET A 121 1.52 -16.63 -18.43
C MET A 121 1.43 -15.35 -19.29
N PRO A 122 1.82 -15.39 -20.57
CA PRO A 122 1.99 -14.19 -21.39
C PRO A 122 0.70 -13.37 -21.55
N ASN A 123 -0.45 -14.04 -21.66
CA ASN A 123 -1.75 -13.37 -21.80
C ASN A 123 -2.07 -12.49 -20.59
N TYR A 124 -1.86 -13.00 -19.38
CA TYR A 124 -2.12 -12.26 -18.14
C TYR A 124 -1.05 -11.19 -17.90
N THR A 125 0.20 -11.45 -18.30
CA THR A 125 1.26 -10.45 -18.25
C THR A 125 0.98 -9.25 -19.15
N ILE A 126 0.40 -9.45 -20.35
CA ILE A 126 -0.04 -8.35 -21.21
C ILE A 126 -1.13 -7.53 -20.51
N ILE A 127 -2.15 -8.19 -19.95
CA ILE A 127 -3.24 -7.50 -19.21
C ILE A 127 -2.67 -6.72 -18.01
N TYR A 128 -1.72 -7.31 -17.29
CA TYR A 128 -1.03 -6.67 -16.17
C TYR A 128 -0.35 -5.37 -16.62
N HIS A 129 0.44 -5.42 -17.70
CA HIS A 129 1.14 -4.24 -18.21
C HIS A 129 0.17 -3.19 -18.77
N LEU A 130 -0.92 -3.58 -19.42
CA LEU A 130 -1.96 -2.66 -19.86
C LEU A 130 -2.60 -1.91 -18.67
N PHE A 131 -2.86 -2.62 -17.56
CA PHE A 131 -3.34 -1.99 -16.33
C PHE A 131 -2.32 -1.00 -15.74
N LEU A 132 -1.03 -1.38 -15.72
CA LEU A 132 0.04 -0.48 -15.25
C LEU A 132 0.20 0.75 -16.14
N ILE A 133 0.13 0.59 -17.46
CA ILE A 133 0.13 1.72 -18.41
C ILE A 133 -1.06 2.63 -18.15
N TYR A 134 -2.27 2.07 -18.00
CA TYR A 134 -3.46 2.84 -17.64
C TYR A 134 -3.26 3.64 -16.34
N MET A 135 -2.69 3.00 -15.31
CA MET A 135 -2.39 3.63 -14.03
C MET A 135 -1.40 4.80 -14.18
N VAL A 136 -0.30 4.59 -14.91
CA VAL A 136 0.72 5.61 -15.20
C VAL A 136 0.11 6.79 -15.95
N ILE A 137 -0.69 6.52 -16.99
CA ILE A 137 -1.37 7.54 -17.79
C ILE A 137 -2.34 8.35 -16.91
N ASN A 138 -3.17 7.68 -16.10
CA ASN A 138 -4.14 8.33 -15.22
C ASN A 138 -3.46 9.23 -14.18
N MET A 139 -2.33 8.78 -13.60
CA MET A 139 -1.53 9.62 -12.71
C MET A 139 -0.86 10.78 -13.44
N SER A 140 -0.40 10.55 -14.66
CA SER A 140 0.31 11.56 -15.46
C SER A 140 -0.59 12.70 -15.90
N TYR A 141 -1.87 12.43 -16.15
CA TYR A 141 -2.86 13.48 -16.49
C TYR A 141 -3.39 14.25 -15.28
N LYS A 142 -3.18 13.77 -14.04
CA LYS A 142 -3.57 14.55 -12.86
C LYS A 142 -2.69 15.78 -12.70
N GLN A 143 -3.34 16.90 -12.40
CA GLN A 143 -2.67 18.15 -12.04
C GLN A 143 -1.98 18.00 -10.69
N THR A 144 -0.82 18.65 -10.56
CA THR A 144 -0.06 18.66 -9.32
C THR A 144 -0.70 19.65 -8.35
N ASN A 145 -0.96 19.19 -7.13
CA ASN A 145 -1.37 20.06 -6.02
C ASN A 145 -0.25 20.04 -4.98
N ASN A 146 0.16 21.23 -4.52
CA ASN A 146 1.17 21.38 -3.48
C ASN A 146 0.59 21.33 -2.06
N GLU A 147 -0.73 21.25 -1.91
CA GLU A 147 -1.38 21.08 -0.61
C GLU A 147 -0.96 19.76 0.04
N ILE A 148 -0.41 19.87 1.25
CA ILE A 148 -0.05 18.72 2.08
C ILE A 148 -1.33 18.12 2.64
N LEU A 149 -1.72 16.95 2.13
CA LEU A 149 -2.92 16.28 2.61
C LEU A 149 -2.62 15.36 3.80
N SER A 150 -1.42 14.78 3.84
CA SER A 150 -1.01 13.85 4.88
C SER A 150 0.51 13.89 5.06
N LYS A 151 0.96 13.83 6.31
CA LYS A 151 2.36 13.67 6.70
C LYS A 151 2.44 12.55 7.72
N ARG A 152 3.09 11.44 7.36
CA ARG A 152 3.21 10.25 8.21
C ARG A 152 4.66 9.96 8.52
N GLN A 153 4.97 9.75 9.79
CA GLN A 153 6.28 9.26 10.22
C GLN A 153 6.35 7.74 10.03
N VAL A 154 7.38 7.28 9.32
CA VAL A 154 7.57 5.87 8.95
C VAL A 154 8.23 5.08 10.08
N ASN A 155 9.26 5.66 10.71
CA ASN A 155 10.11 4.99 11.70
C ASN A 155 9.66 5.19 13.15
N THR A 156 8.36 5.22 13.42
CA THR A 156 7.89 5.24 14.82
C THR A 156 8.19 3.90 15.48
N LYS A 157 8.45 3.89 16.79
CA LYS A 157 8.76 2.64 17.53
C LYS A 157 7.65 1.59 17.37
N SER A 158 6.39 2.00 17.37
CA SER A 158 5.24 1.12 17.16
C SER A 158 5.19 0.57 15.74
N SER A 159 5.41 1.40 14.71
CA SER A 159 5.47 0.97 13.31
C SER A 159 6.57 -0.07 13.09
N LEU A 160 7.79 0.21 13.58
CA LEU A 160 8.93 -0.70 13.45
C LEU A 160 8.71 -2.03 14.17
N LEU A 161 8.12 -1.99 15.37
CA LEU A 161 7.78 -3.20 16.12
C LEU A 161 6.74 -4.04 15.36
N LEU A 162 5.69 -3.40 14.85
CA LEU A 162 4.62 -4.09 14.12
C LEU A 162 5.14 -4.72 12.83
N ILE A 163 5.84 -3.96 12.00
CA ILE A 163 6.45 -4.49 10.76
C ILE A 163 7.49 -5.58 11.07
N GLY A 164 8.29 -5.41 12.13
CA GLY A 164 9.23 -6.43 12.59
C GLY A 164 8.53 -7.73 13.01
N SER A 165 7.41 -7.62 13.74
CA SER A 165 6.61 -8.78 14.15
C SER A 165 5.96 -9.50 12.96
N MET A 166 5.44 -8.76 11.97
CA MET A 166 4.91 -9.32 10.71
C MET A 166 6.00 -10.01 9.90
N THR A 167 7.19 -9.41 9.82
CA THR A 167 8.34 -10.00 9.12
C THR A 167 8.75 -11.32 9.75
N MET A 168 8.85 -11.36 11.08
CA MET A 168 9.19 -12.57 11.82
C MET A 168 8.10 -13.64 11.66
N TYR A 169 6.82 -13.26 11.77
CA TYR A 169 5.69 -14.16 11.58
C TYR A 169 5.69 -14.78 10.18
N ASN A 170 5.85 -13.97 9.13
CA ASN A 170 5.91 -14.47 7.76
C ASN A 170 7.10 -15.40 7.54
N GLY A 171 8.28 -15.09 8.10
CA GLY A 171 9.43 -15.97 8.05
C GLY A 171 9.21 -17.33 8.72
N ILE A 172 8.54 -17.33 9.88
CA ILE A 172 8.15 -18.57 10.57
C ILE A 172 7.12 -19.35 9.75
N SER A 173 6.12 -18.67 9.18
CA SER A 173 5.11 -19.28 8.33
C SER A 173 5.74 -19.97 7.11
N MET A 174 6.60 -19.26 6.39
CA MET A 174 7.35 -19.80 5.25
C MET A 174 8.22 -21.00 5.63
N TYR A 175 8.85 -20.96 6.81
CA TYR A 175 9.66 -22.08 7.29
C TYR A 175 8.81 -23.33 7.58
N ASN A 176 7.61 -23.15 8.13
CA ASN A 176 6.69 -24.24 8.47
C ASN A 176 5.93 -24.78 7.24
N HIS A 177 5.76 -23.97 6.19
CA HIS A 177 4.96 -24.26 5.01
C HIS A 177 5.77 -24.05 3.71
N PRO A 178 6.83 -24.85 3.47
CA PRO A 178 7.73 -24.66 2.34
C PRO A 178 7.04 -24.77 0.97
N GLU A 179 5.92 -25.50 0.88
CA GLU A 179 5.11 -25.67 -0.32
C GLU A 179 4.48 -24.36 -0.80
N HIS A 180 4.21 -23.40 0.10
CA HIS A 180 3.60 -22.11 -0.25
C HIS A 180 4.65 -21.03 -0.60
N ILE A 181 5.94 -21.26 -0.32
CA ILE A 181 7.02 -20.29 -0.57
C ILE A 181 7.03 -19.75 -2.00
N PRO A 182 6.95 -20.57 -3.07
CA PRO A 182 7.00 -20.04 -4.43
C PRO A 182 5.84 -19.06 -4.71
N ARG A 183 4.65 -19.39 -4.20
CA ARG A 183 3.44 -18.59 -4.39
C ARG A 183 3.52 -17.26 -3.63
N GLU A 184 4.00 -17.29 -2.39
CA GLU A 184 4.27 -16.08 -1.60
C GLU A 184 5.31 -15.17 -2.28
N ILE A 185 6.40 -15.74 -2.79
CA ILE A 185 7.42 -14.98 -3.52
C ILE A 185 6.83 -14.33 -4.77
N LEU A 186 6.02 -15.06 -5.54
CA LEU A 186 5.37 -14.52 -6.75
C LEU A 186 4.37 -13.41 -6.42
N MET A 187 3.57 -13.56 -5.36
CA MET A 187 2.70 -12.50 -4.85
C MET A 187 3.51 -11.26 -4.45
N CYS A 188 4.61 -11.46 -3.71
CA CYS A 188 5.53 -10.41 -3.28
C CYS A 188 6.16 -9.67 -4.47
N VAL A 189 6.65 -10.40 -5.48
CA VAL A 189 7.23 -9.85 -6.72
C VAL A 189 6.18 -9.04 -7.49
N SER A 190 4.96 -9.55 -7.61
CA SER A 190 3.85 -8.85 -8.26
C SER A 190 3.57 -7.51 -7.57
N MET A 191 3.42 -7.51 -6.24
CA MET A 191 3.19 -6.27 -5.48
C MET A 191 4.38 -5.31 -5.54
N LEU A 192 5.61 -5.83 -5.48
CA LEU A 192 6.84 -5.03 -5.58
C LEU A 192 6.90 -4.30 -6.91
N TYR A 193 6.56 -4.99 -8.00
CA TYR A 193 6.59 -4.43 -9.35
C TYR A 193 5.59 -3.29 -9.52
N MET A 194 4.31 -3.54 -9.20
CA MET A 194 3.25 -2.53 -9.31
C MET A 194 3.51 -1.32 -8.40
N SER A 195 3.85 -1.56 -7.13
CA SER A 195 4.05 -0.50 -6.15
C SER A 195 5.30 0.34 -6.43
N SER A 196 6.35 -0.26 -7.01
CA SER A 196 7.55 0.46 -7.46
C SER A 196 7.21 1.43 -8.59
N ILE A 197 6.50 0.98 -9.63
CA ILE A 197 6.07 1.83 -10.75
C ILE A 197 5.19 2.99 -10.24
N TRP A 198 4.18 2.67 -9.42
CA TRP A 198 3.33 3.69 -8.80
C TRP A 198 4.14 4.70 -7.98
N THR A 199 5.06 4.22 -7.15
CA THR A 199 5.85 5.07 -6.27
C THR A 199 6.76 6.02 -7.06
N VAL A 200 7.44 5.51 -8.09
CA VAL A 200 8.28 6.32 -8.99
C VAL A 200 7.45 7.41 -9.68
N VAL A 201 6.32 7.06 -10.29
CA VAL A 201 5.46 8.03 -10.98
C VAL A 201 4.89 9.06 -9.98
N SER A 202 4.46 8.61 -8.81
CA SER A 202 3.93 9.49 -7.76
C SER A 202 4.96 10.50 -7.25
N TYR A 203 6.23 10.08 -7.16
CA TYR A 203 7.34 10.92 -6.75
C TYR A 203 7.66 11.97 -7.81
N TYR A 204 7.80 11.58 -9.08
CA TYR A 204 8.07 12.52 -10.17
C TYR A 204 6.94 13.53 -10.39
N LYS A 205 5.68 13.13 -10.19
CA LYS A 205 4.55 14.07 -10.23
C LYS A 205 4.45 14.93 -8.97
N GLY A 206 5.28 14.69 -7.95
CA GLY A 206 5.26 15.45 -6.71
C GLY A 206 4.08 15.14 -5.77
N PHE A 207 3.30 14.08 -6.06
CA PHE A 207 2.24 13.57 -5.18
C PHE A 207 2.79 12.86 -3.94
N ARG A 208 4.06 12.45 -4.00
CA ARG A 208 4.76 11.82 -2.89
C ARG A 208 6.09 12.54 -2.67
N LYS A 209 6.31 13.07 -1.47
CA LYS A 209 7.53 13.78 -1.08
C LYS A 209 8.10 13.14 0.19
N VAL A 210 9.39 13.33 0.41
CA VAL A 210 10.11 12.80 1.56
C VAL A 210 10.73 13.95 2.33
N GLU A 211 10.56 13.92 3.65
CA GLU A 211 11.17 14.87 4.58
C GLU A 211 11.93 14.11 5.66
N VAL A 212 13.15 14.54 5.94
CA VAL A 212 14.01 13.99 6.98
C VAL A 212 14.26 15.06 8.02
N GLN A 213 13.95 14.76 9.28
CA GLN A 213 14.28 15.62 10.41
C GLN A 213 15.43 15.01 11.20
N GLU A 214 16.57 15.68 11.19
CA GLU A 214 17.76 15.26 11.93
C GLU A 214 17.72 15.77 13.36
N TYR A 215 18.02 14.90 14.33
CA TYR A 215 18.20 15.32 15.72
C TYR A 215 19.63 15.83 15.92
N LYS A 216 19.78 17.14 16.14
CA LYS A 216 21.07 17.79 16.40
C LYS A 216 20.93 18.80 17.52
N ASN A 217 21.83 18.76 18.49
CA ASN A 217 21.90 19.72 19.60
C ASN A 217 20.55 19.94 20.31
N ASN A 218 19.85 18.86 20.64
CA ASN A 218 18.53 18.87 21.29
C ASN A 218 17.36 19.45 20.48
N HIS A 219 17.56 19.74 19.18
CA HIS A 219 16.53 20.25 18.28
C HIS A 219 16.42 19.41 17.00
N TYR A 220 15.24 19.44 16.38
CA TYR A 220 14.99 18.81 15.09
C TYR A 220 15.20 19.83 13.97
N ILE A 221 16.11 19.51 13.04
CA ILE A 221 16.39 20.34 11.86
C ILE A 221 15.93 19.60 10.61
N ILE A 222 15.19 20.28 9.74
CA ILE A 222 14.77 19.73 8.45
C ILE A 222 16.00 19.69 7.53
N LYS A 223 16.41 18.49 7.15
CA LYS A 223 17.52 18.26 6.23
C LYS A 223 17.04 18.49 4.79
N PRO A 224 17.85 19.11 3.92
CA PRO A 224 17.55 19.15 2.48
C PRO A 224 17.46 17.72 1.93
N THR A 225 16.40 17.45 1.17
CA THR A 225 16.11 16.13 0.62
C THR A 225 17.21 15.67 -0.32
N ARG A 226 17.89 14.56 0.03
CA ARG A 226 18.85 13.88 -0.87
C ARG A 226 18.15 12.74 -1.60
N THR A 227 18.58 12.46 -2.83
CA THR A 227 18.07 11.34 -3.63
C THR A 227 18.20 9.98 -2.92
N VAL A 228 19.29 9.80 -2.17
CA VAL A 228 19.54 8.60 -1.36
C VAL A 228 18.50 8.45 -0.24
N ASP A 229 18.13 9.55 0.44
CA ASP A 229 17.12 9.51 1.50
C ASP A 229 15.75 9.14 0.93
N VAL A 230 15.42 9.66 -0.26
CA VAL A 230 14.19 9.31 -0.99
C VAL A 230 14.17 7.82 -1.32
N PHE A 231 15.26 7.29 -1.88
CA PHE A 231 15.36 5.88 -2.24
C PHE A 231 15.14 4.96 -1.04
N TYR A 232 15.78 5.22 0.09
CA TYR A 232 15.61 4.38 1.28
C TYR A 232 14.21 4.47 1.90
N ILE A 233 13.64 5.67 1.99
CA ILE A 233 12.34 5.85 2.65
C ILE A 233 11.19 5.32 1.79
N LEU A 234 11.22 5.56 0.48
CA LEU A 234 10.22 5.03 -0.43
C LEU A 234 10.43 3.54 -0.73
N GLY A 235 11.70 3.09 -0.77
CA GLY A 235 12.03 1.67 -0.87
C GLY A 235 11.57 0.88 0.35
N TYR A 236 11.72 1.43 1.56
CA TYR A 236 11.17 0.85 2.78
C TYR A 236 9.65 0.70 2.72
N ASP A 237 8.94 1.74 2.27
CA ASP A 237 7.49 1.71 2.12
C ASP A 237 7.03 0.60 1.16
N VAL A 238 7.71 0.48 0.02
CA VAL A 238 7.39 -0.55 -0.98
C VAL A 238 7.73 -1.96 -0.49
N VAL A 239 8.92 -2.19 0.06
CA VAL A 239 9.35 -3.54 0.46
C VAL A 239 8.68 -3.97 1.75
N PHE A 240 8.70 -3.15 2.80
CA PHE A 240 8.25 -3.59 4.12
C PHE A 240 6.76 -3.30 4.34
N GLU A 241 6.29 -2.10 4.03
CA GLU A 241 4.89 -1.74 4.33
C GLU A 241 3.89 -2.26 3.28
N ILE A 242 4.33 -2.52 2.05
CA ILE A 242 3.51 -3.17 1.03
C ILE A 242 3.86 -4.64 0.96
N CYS A 243 5.05 -5.03 0.48
CA CYS A 243 5.30 -6.45 0.21
C CYS A 243 5.24 -7.32 1.48
N ILE A 244 6.06 -7.04 2.50
CA ILE A 244 6.11 -7.88 3.71
C ILE A 244 4.80 -7.80 4.51
N ALA A 245 4.25 -6.61 4.71
CA ALA A 245 3.00 -6.49 5.47
C ALA A 245 1.85 -7.26 4.79
N TYR A 246 1.76 -7.26 3.46
CA TYR A 246 0.66 -7.87 2.72
C TYR A 246 0.83 -9.38 2.55
N LEU A 247 2.06 -9.90 2.61
CA LEU A 247 2.30 -11.35 2.74
C LEU A 247 1.63 -11.93 4.00
N THR A 248 1.48 -11.12 5.05
CA THR A 248 0.73 -11.53 6.24
C THR A 248 -0.72 -11.90 5.90
N PHE A 249 -1.35 -11.25 4.91
CA PHE A 249 -2.70 -11.60 4.48
C PHE A 249 -2.76 -12.91 3.73
N TYR A 250 -1.72 -13.25 2.97
CA TYR A 250 -1.61 -14.59 2.40
C TYR A 250 -1.57 -15.65 3.50
N ASN A 251 -0.71 -15.44 4.50
CA ASN A 251 -0.58 -16.37 5.62
C ASN A 251 -1.88 -16.51 6.44
N TRP A 252 -2.66 -15.43 6.59
CA TRP A 252 -3.91 -15.48 7.34
C TRP A 252 -5.10 -16.06 6.58
N PHE A 253 -5.17 -15.85 5.27
CA PHE A 253 -6.41 -16.07 4.50
C PHE A 253 -6.27 -17.06 3.34
N VAL A 254 -5.07 -17.49 2.99
CA VAL A 254 -4.81 -18.41 1.87
C VAL A 254 -4.11 -19.68 2.31
N LEU A 255 -3.19 -19.59 3.27
CA LEU A 255 -2.37 -20.72 3.74
C LEU A 255 -3.18 -21.95 4.22
N HIS A 256 -4.42 -21.75 4.65
CA HIS A 256 -5.27 -22.80 5.22
C HIS A 256 -6.32 -23.38 4.25
N ASN A 257 -6.34 -22.90 3.00
CA ASN A 257 -7.24 -23.40 1.95
C ASN A 257 -6.57 -24.50 1.12
#